data_AF-A0A9D8QJJ4-F1
#
_entry.id   AF-A0A9D8QJJ4-F1
#
_cell.length_a   1.000
_cell.length_b   1.000
_cell.length_c   1.000
_cell.angle_alpha   90.00
_cell.angle_beta   90.00
_cell.angle_gamma   90.00
#
_symmetry.space_group_name_H-M   'P 1'
#
loop_
_entity.id
_entity.type
_entity.pdbx_description
1 polymer ?
#
loop_
_entity_poly.entity_id
_entity_poly.type
_entity_poly.pdbx_seq_one_letter_code
_entity_poly.pdbx_strand_id
1 'polypeptide(L)'
;MTEEQIDRMLAILDQNDFQHEKFYREALTAWKNGDFSNAVKVHNKIWKWQGGNIGKAYGLLSPEEEKEYIETQSKKMEKKK
;
A
#
# COMPACT_ATOMS: atom_id res chain seq x y z
N MET A 1 1.35 -4.43 -4.47
CA MET A 1 0.44 -3.99 -5.53
C MET A 1 1.13 -4.20 -6.86
N THR A 2 0.41 -4.63 -7.89
CA THR A 2 0.98 -4.68 -9.25
C THR A 2 0.86 -3.32 -9.92
N GLU A 3 1.73 -3.02 -10.88
CA GLU A 3 1.63 -1.80 -11.69
C GLU A 3 0.25 -1.68 -12.36
N GLU A 4 -0.26 -2.80 -12.89
CA GLU A 4 -1.60 -2.88 -13.50
C GLU A 4 -2.72 -2.50 -12.51
N GLN A 5 -2.59 -2.84 -11.22
CA GLN A 5 -3.55 -2.42 -10.19
C GLN A 5 -3.49 -0.91 -9.96
N ILE A 6 -2.28 -0.33 -9.93
CA ILE A 6 -2.09 1.11 -9.72
C ILE A 6 -2.70 1.90 -10.88
N ASP A 7 -2.45 1.46 -12.12
CA ASP A 7 -3.00 2.09 -13.31
C ASP A 7 -4.52 2.05 -13.35
N ARG A 8 -5.13 0.93 -12.98
CA ARG A 8 -6.59 0.84 -12.85
C ARG A 8 -7.13 1.81 -11.80
N MET A 9 -6.47 1.95 -10.66
CA MET A 9 -6.91 2.88 -9.61
C MET A 9 -6.78 4.35 -10.04
N LEU A 10 -5.72 4.71 -10.75
CA LEU A 10 -5.57 6.04 -11.34
C LEU A 10 -6.70 6.33 -12.36
N ALA A 11 -7.02 5.38 -13.22
CA ALA A 11 -8.13 5.52 -14.17
C ALA A 11 -9.49 5.69 -13.47
N ILE A 12 -9.71 5.01 -12.34
CA ILE A 12 -10.92 5.21 -11.52
C ILE A 12 -10.98 6.63 -10.96
N LEU A 13 -9.87 7.20 -10.50
CA LEU A 13 -9.81 8.59 -10.05
C LEU A 13 -10.11 9.58 -11.18
N ASP A 14 -9.69 9.31 -12.41
CA ASP A 14 -9.97 10.18 -13.57
C ASP A 14 -11.45 10.19 -13.96
N GLN A 15 -12.20 9.14 -13.63
CA GLN A 15 -13.59 8.95 -14.07
C GLN A 15 -14.63 9.37 -13.02
N ASN A 16 -14.22 9.69 -11.80
CA ASN A 16 -15.14 9.92 -10.68
C ASN A 16 -14.67 11.10 -9.82
N ASP A 17 -15.61 11.80 -9.21
CA ASP A 17 -15.30 12.85 -8.24
C ASP A 17 -15.16 12.23 -6.83
N PHE A 18 -13.96 12.34 -6.26
CA PHE A 18 -13.67 11.86 -4.92
C PHE A 18 -13.29 13.03 -4.00
N GLN A 19 -13.89 13.09 -2.81
CA GLN A 19 -13.60 14.09 -1.78
C GLN A 19 -12.09 14.25 -1.46
N HIS A 20 -11.30 13.18 -1.64
CA HIS A 20 -9.87 13.16 -1.37
C HIS A 20 -9.02 12.80 -2.60
N GLU A 21 -9.51 13.07 -3.81
CA GLU A 21 -8.87 12.68 -5.07
C GLU A 21 -7.38 13.05 -5.11
N LYS A 22 -7.03 14.30 -4.80
CA LYS A 22 -5.64 14.77 -4.77
C LYS A 22 -4.73 13.90 -3.90
N PHE A 23 -5.21 13.52 -2.72
CA PHE A 23 -4.45 12.66 -1.80
C PHE A 23 -4.23 11.26 -2.38
N TYR A 24 -5.27 10.66 -2.96
CA TYR A 24 -5.16 9.35 -3.60
C TYR A 24 -4.23 9.39 -4.81
N ARG A 25 -4.34 10.43 -5.65
CA ARG A 25 -3.52 10.60 -6.85
C ARG A 25 -2.05 10.77 -6.52
N GLU A 26 -1.73 11.59 -5.52
CA GLU A 26 -0.35 11.75 -5.03
C GLU A 26 0.24 10.41 -4.54
N ALA A 27 -0.53 9.65 -3.75
CA ALA A 27 -0.09 8.34 -3.24
C ALA A 27 0.14 7.33 -4.37
N LEU A 28 -0.82 7.19 -5.29
CA LEU A 28 -0.74 6.25 -6.41
C LEU A 28 0.37 6.62 -7.39
N THR A 29 0.63 7.91 -7.60
CA THR A 29 1.74 8.36 -8.47
C THR A 29 3.10 8.01 -7.87
N ALA A 30 3.27 8.18 -6.55
CA ALA A 30 4.50 7.73 -5.87
C ALA A 30 4.68 6.21 -6.00
N TRP A 31 3.61 5.45 -5.77
CA TRP A 31 3.63 3.98 -5.88
C TRP A 31 3.90 3.51 -7.31
N LYS A 32 3.40 4.22 -8.33
CA LYS A 32 3.71 3.95 -9.74
C LYS A 32 5.19 4.12 -10.07
N ASN A 33 5.88 5.01 -9.36
CA ASN A 33 7.32 5.23 -9.50
C ASN A 33 8.15 4.28 -8.60
N GLY A 34 7.51 3.29 -7.96
CA GLY A 34 8.16 2.35 -7.04
C GLY A 34 8.46 2.92 -5.65
N ASP A 35 8.02 4.14 -5.34
CA ASP A 35 8.23 4.77 -4.04
C ASP A 35 7.08 4.47 -3.07
N PHE A 36 7.29 3.48 -2.20
CA PHE A 36 6.35 3.10 -1.14
C PHE A 36 6.68 3.73 0.23
N SER A 37 7.61 4.68 0.30
CA SER A 37 8.05 5.30 1.56
C SER A 37 6.90 5.95 2.34
N ASN A 38 5.85 6.39 1.63
CA ASN A 38 4.67 7.02 2.20
C ASN A 38 3.58 6.04 2.67
N ALA A 39 3.75 4.71 2.52
CA ALA A 39 2.66 3.74 2.69
C ALA A 39 2.02 3.78 4.09
N VAL A 40 2.83 3.92 5.15
CA VAL A 40 2.34 4.05 6.54
C VAL A 40 1.47 5.29 6.71
N LYS A 41 1.88 6.41 6.12
CA LYS A 41 1.14 7.68 6.17
C LYS A 41 -0.18 7.56 5.42
N VAL A 42 -0.15 6.97 4.22
CA VAL A 42 -1.34 6.76 3.38
C VAL A 42 -2.35 5.85 4.09
N HIS A 43 -1.91 4.69 4.58
CA HIS A 43 -2.75 3.77 5.36
C HIS A 43 -3.38 4.46 6.56
N ASN A 44 -2.57 5.08 7.42
CA ASN A 44 -3.07 5.68 8.65
C ASN A 44 -4.00 6.89 8.40
N LYS A 45 -3.85 7.59 7.27
CA LYS A 45 -4.76 8.68 6.90
C LYS A 45 -6.14 8.14 6.51
N ILE A 46 -6.18 7.14 5.62
CA ILE A 46 -7.43 6.50 5.18
C ILE A 46 -8.10 5.80 6.36
N TRP A 47 -7.33 5.08 7.17
CA TRP A 47 -7.78 4.42 8.40
C TRP A 47 -8.47 5.41 9.36
N LYS A 48 -7.90 6.60 9.56
CA LYS A 48 -8.53 7.66 10.36
C LYS A 48 -9.81 8.19 9.73
N TRP A 49 -9.84 8.40 8.41
CA TRP A 49 -11.05 8.86 7.71
C TRP A 49 -12.21 7.88 7.85
N GLN A 50 -11.91 6.58 7.97
CA GLN A 50 -12.89 5.52 8.17
C GLN A 50 -13.25 5.27 9.65
N GLY A 51 -12.81 6.13 10.57
CA GLY A 51 -13.10 5.97 12.00
C GLY A 51 -12.36 4.80 12.65
N GLY A 52 -11.22 4.39 12.10
CA GLY A 52 -10.46 3.24 12.57
C GLY A 52 -10.03 3.33 14.03
N ASN A 53 -10.16 2.21 14.73
CA ASN A 53 -9.76 2.02 16.14
C ASN A 53 -8.74 0.87 16.31
N ILE A 54 -8.73 -0.10 15.40
CA ILE A 54 -7.82 -1.26 15.36
C ILE A 54 -7.12 -1.29 14.00
N GLY A 55 -5.84 -1.72 13.96
CA GLY A 55 -5.10 -1.91 12.71
C GLY A 55 -4.28 -0.70 12.24
N LYS A 56 -3.90 0.19 13.16
CA LYS A 56 -2.96 1.28 12.87
C LYS A 56 -1.59 0.72 12.49
N ALA A 57 -0.98 1.27 11.43
CA ALA A 57 0.37 0.92 11.02
C ALA A 57 1.42 1.72 11.82
N TYR A 58 2.51 1.07 12.22
CA TYR A 58 3.57 1.67 13.04
C TYR A 58 4.84 2.00 12.27
N GLY A 59 5.12 1.28 11.18
CA GLY A 59 6.35 1.45 10.41
C GLY A 59 6.34 0.62 9.13
N LEU A 60 7.32 0.87 8.28
CA LEU A 60 7.73 -0.05 7.23
C LEU A 60 8.63 -1.12 7.85
N LEU A 61 8.72 -2.27 7.19
CA LEU A 61 9.74 -3.25 7.54
C LEU A 61 11.13 -2.65 7.27
N SER A 62 12.08 -2.94 8.15
CA SER A 62 13.50 -2.77 7.84
C SER A 62 13.90 -3.72 6.70
N PRO A 63 15.01 -3.48 6.00
CA PRO A 63 15.52 -4.41 5.00
C PRO A 63 15.74 -5.83 5.54
N GLU A 64 16.16 -5.94 6.80
CA GLU A 64 16.35 -7.22 7.48
C GLU A 64 15.02 -7.92 7.77
N GLU A 65 14.04 -7.18 8.29
CA GLU A 65 12.69 -7.69 8.55
C GLU A 65 11.97 -8.10 7.26
N GLU A 66 12.15 -7.33 6.18
CA GLU A 66 11.60 -7.63 4.86
C GLU A 66 12.22 -8.90 4.28
N LYS A 67 13.56 -9.04 4.37
CA LYS A 67 14.25 -10.26 3.94
C LYS A 67 13.75 -11.48 4.70
N GLU A 68 13.67 -11.40 6.02
CA GLU A 68 13.16 -12.49 6.85
C GLU A 68 11.71 -12.84 6.47
N TYR A 69 10.87 -11.83 6.25
CA TYR A 69 9.51 -12.03 5.80
C TYR A 69 9.45 -12.81 4.48
N ILE A 70 10.21 -12.40 3.46
CA ILE A 70 10.25 -13.08 2.15
C ILE A 70 10.71 -14.53 2.31
N GLU A 71 11.80 -14.78 3.03
CA GLU A 71 12.32 -16.13 3.24
C GLU A 71 11.31 -17.03 3.96
N THR A 72 10.63 -16.51 4.98
CA THR A 72 9.62 -17.27 5.73
C THR A 72 8.40 -17.58 4.87
N GLN A 73 7.95 -16.66 4.00
CA GLN A 73 6.83 -16.92 3.09
C GLN A 73 7.20 -17.94 2.01
N SER A 74 8.39 -17.85 1.40
CA SER A 74 8.84 -18.81 0.38
C SER A 74 8.90 -20.24 0.94
N LYS A 75 9.51 -20.42 2.12
CA LYS A 75 9.57 -21.74 2.79
C LYS A 75 8.17 -22.30 3.11
N LYS A 76 7.20 -21.45 3.46
CA LYS A 76 5.81 -21.88 3.69
C LYS A 76 5.12 -22.34 2.41
N MET A 77 5.40 -21.69 1.28
CA MET A 77 4.84 -22.07 -0.02
C MET A 77 5.42 -23.40 -0.51
N GLU A 78 6.70 -23.66 -0.28
CA GLU A 78 7.34 -24.93 -0.61
C GLU A 78 6.78 -26.10 0.19
N LYS A 79 6.51 -25.90 1.50
CA LYS A 79 5.92 -26.93 2.37
C LYS A 79 4.45 -27.24 2.09
N LYS A 80 3.77 -26.41 1.31
CA LYS A 80 2.36 -26.59 0.93
C LYS A 80 2.19 -27.26 -0.44
N LYS A 81 3.28 -27.50 -1.17
CA LYS A 81 3.32 -28.31 -2.40
C LYS A 81 3.56 -29.77 -2.05
#